data_AF-A0A8T2CL93-F1
#
_entry.id   AF-A0A8T2CL93-F1
#
_cell.length_a   1.000
_cell.length_b   1.000
_cell.length_c   1.000
_cell.angle_alpha   90.00
_cell.angle_beta   90.00
_cell.angle_gamma   90.00
#
_symmetry.space_group_name_H-M   'P 1'
#
loop_
_entity.id
_entity.type
_entity.pdbx_description
1 polymer ?
#
loop_
_entity_poly.entity_id
_entity_poly.type
_entity_poly.pdbx_seq_one_letter_code
_entity_poly.pdbx_strand_id
1 'polypeptide(L)'
;MIKAPTILKSLLASRDDLTHNPEVNNCGGKEQECLYLLKRCNNIDEFKQVHARFIKLSLFCSSQFSASSVLAKCTHSGWENSMNYAASIFRGIDDPCTFDFNTMIRGYVNEMSFEVALCFYNEMMERGIEPDNFTYPCLLKACTRLKSIREGKQIHGHVFKLGLEADVFVQNSLINMYGRCGEMELSSAVFEKMEFKTAASWSSMVSACVGMGLWSECLMLFGEMCRETNLKAEESGMVSALSACANTGALNLGMSIHGFLLRNISELNIIVQTSLVDMYVKCGCLDKALHIFQKMEKRNNLTYSAMISGLALHGEGELALRMFSGMIKEGLEPDHVVYVSALNACSHSGLVKEGRRVFEEMLKEGKVEPTAEHYGCLVDLLGRAGLLEEALETIQSMSIEQNDVVWRTFLSQCRVHQNIELGQIAAQELLKLSSHNPGDYLLISNMYSQAQMWDDVARARTEIAIKGLKQTPGFSTVEVKGKTHRFVSQDRSHPQCKEIYKMLHQMEWQLKFEGYSPDLTQILLNVDEEEKKERLKGHSQKVAIAFALLYTPPGSIIKIARNLRMCSDCHTYTKKISMIYEREIVVRDRNRFHLFKGGTCSCKDYW
;
A
#
# COMPACT_ATOMS: atom_id res chain seq x y z
N MET A 1 -1.07 29.80 15.92
CA MET A 1 -2.16 30.36 15.09
C MET A 1 -1.72 30.34 13.65
N ILE A 2 -2.35 29.50 12.84
CA ILE A 2 -2.06 29.34 11.40
C ILE A 2 -2.35 30.68 10.72
N LYS A 3 -1.42 31.18 9.88
CA LYS A 3 -1.75 32.26 8.94
C LYS A 3 -2.65 31.65 7.85
N ALA A 4 -3.93 32.02 7.85
CA ALA A 4 -4.88 31.58 6.84
C ALA A 4 -4.39 31.95 5.41
N PRO A 5 -4.48 31.03 4.42
CA PRO A 5 -4.25 31.36 3.02
C PRO A 5 -5.26 32.41 2.54
N THR A 6 -4.84 33.28 1.62
CA THR A 6 -5.58 34.46 1.13
C THR A 6 -6.98 34.14 0.57
N ILE A 7 -7.23 32.89 0.17
CA ILE A 7 -8.53 32.41 -0.33
C ILE A 7 -9.58 32.28 0.80
N LEU A 8 -9.17 32.17 2.07
CA LEU A 8 -10.09 32.08 3.21
C LEU A 8 -10.76 33.42 3.57
N LYS A 9 -10.16 34.56 3.23
CA LYS A 9 -10.69 35.88 3.60
C LYS A 9 -11.95 36.26 2.82
N SER A 10 -12.15 35.72 1.61
CA SER A 10 -13.36 35.99 0.82
C SER A 10 -14.56 35.19 1.30
N LEU A 11 -14.35 34.00 1.87
CA LEU A 11 -15.43 33.25 2.50
C LEU A 11 -15.86 33.89 3.82
N LEU A 12 -14.98 34.58 4.56
CA LEU A 12 -15.25 35.06 5.92
C LEU A 12 -15.73 36.53 6.03
N ALA A 13 -15.97 37.23 4.91
CA ALA A 13 -16.28 38.66 4.93
C ALA A 13 -17.64 39.00 4.28
N SER A 14 -18.69 39.07 5.10
CA SER A 14 -19.76 40.09 5.05
C SER A 14 -20.87 39.74 6.07
N ARG A 15 -21.18 40.68 6.96
CA ARG A 15 -22.34 40.68 7.87
C ARG A 15 -23.26 41.78 7.36
N ASP A 16 -24.48 41.42 6.97
CA ASP A 16 -25.58 42.38 6.83
C ASP A 16 -26.66 41.98 7.83
N ASP A 17 -26.99 42.92 8.72
CA ASP A 17 -27.96 42.79 9.80
C ASP A 17 -29.39 42.65 9.25
N LEU A 18 -30.12 41.63 9.71
CA LEU A 18 -31.56 41.52 9.52
C LEU A 18 -32.28 41.58 10.86
N THR A 19 -33.19 42.54 10.98
CA THR A 19 -33.88 42.96 12.20
C THR A 19 -35.05 42.05 12.59
N HIS A 20 -35.20 41.88 13.90
CA HIS A 20 -36.24 41.12 14.60
C HIS A 20 -37.67 41.65 14.39
N ASN A 21 -38.65 40.74 14.34
CA ASN A 21 -40.06 41.06 14.58
C ASN A 21 -40.73 39.87 15.33
N PRO A 22 -41.42 40.07 16.47
CA PRO A 22 -41.98 38.97 17.25
C PRO A 22 -43.51 38.88 17.10
N GLU A 23 -44.00 37.76 16.58
CA GLU A 23 -45.39 37.30 16.84
C GLU A 23 -45.36 35.83 17.24
N VAL A 24 -45.40 35.59 18.55
CA VAL A 24 -45.51 34.26 19.14
C VAL A 24 -46.99 33.99 19.39
N ASN A 25 -47.61 33.12 18.60
CA ASN A 25 -48.66 32.20 19.05
C ASN A 25 -49.00 31.16 17.96
N ASN A 26 -49.02 29.88 18.36
CA ASN A 26 -49.23 28.65 17.57
C ASN A 26 -47.97 28.00 16.93
N CYS A 27 -46.90 27.85 17.72
CA CYS A 27 -45.57 27.40 17.24
C CYS A 27 -45.41 25.86 17.10
N GLY A 28 -45.90 25.07 18.07
CA GLY A 28 -45.56 23.64 18.16
C GLY A 28 -46.06 22.73 17.02
N GLY A 29 -47.28 22.95 16.53
CA GLY A 29 -47.84 22.13 15.42
C GLY A 29 -47.16 22.42 14.07
N LYS A 30 -46.80 23.68 13.83
CA LYS A 30 -46.12 24.12 12.60
C LYS A 30 -44.65 23.70 12.59
N GLU A 31 -43.98 23.73 13.73
CA GLU A 31 -42.61 23.23 13.88
C GLU A 31 -42.54 21.72 13.56
N GLN A 32 -43.47 20.93 14.08
CA GLN A 32 -43.50 19.48 13.85
C GLN A 32 -43.78 19.12 12.38
N GLU A 33 -44.65 19.88 11.71
CA GLU A 33 -44.90 19.74 10.26
C GLU A 33 -43.64 20.08 9.43
N CYS A 34 -42.97 21.19 9.74
CA CYS A 34 -41.74 21.59 9.08
C CYS A 34 -40.60 20.57 9.26
N LEU A 35 -40.44 20.02 10.48
CA LEU A 35 -39.48 18.95 10.75
C LEU A 35 -39.82 17.65 10.03
N TYR A 36 -41.11 17.33 9.87
CA TYR A 36 -41.55 16.18 9.07
C TYR A 36 -41.21 16.36 7.59
N LEU A 37 -41.46 17.54 7.03
CA LEU A 37 -41.09 17.86 5.65
C LEU A 37 -39.57 17.80 5.45
N LEU A 38 -38.80 18.36 6.40
CA LEU A 38 -37.34 18.36 6.38
C LEU A 38 -36.76 16.94 6.27
N LYS A 39 -37.34 15.97 6.97
CA LYS A 39 -36.91 14.57 6.89
C LYS A 39 -37.11 13.97 5.50
N ARG A 40 -38.16 14.39 4.78
CA ARG A 40 -38.58 13.83 3.48
C ARG A 40 -37.93 14.49 2.26
N CYS A 41 -37.22 15.60 2.42
CA CYS A 41 -36.50 16.22 1.30
C CYS A 41 -35.42 15.28 0.76
N ASN A 42 -35.40 15.08 -0.55
CA ASN A 42 -34.46 14.19 -1.24
C ASN A 42 -33.49 14.92 -2.18
N ASN A 43 -33.71 16.21 -2.43
CA ASN A 43 -32.81 17.06 -3.21
C ASN A 43 -32.70 18.47 -2.60
N ILE A 44 -31.71 19.22 -3.08
CA ILE A 44 -31.37 20.54 -2.55
C ILE A 44 -32.45 21.59 -2.80
N ASP A 45 -33.26 21.45 -3.86
CA ASP A 45 -34.31 22.42 -4.19
C ASP A 45 -35.52 22.28 -3.27
N GLU A 46 -35.99 21.05 -3.02
CA GLU A 46 -36.99 20.75 -2.00
C GLU A 46 -36.52 21.22 -0.62
N PHE A 47 -35.24 20.99 -0.30
CA PHE A 47 -34.67 21.45 0.95
C PHE A 47 -34.68 22.97 1.08
N LYS A 48 -34.27 23.71 0.04
CA LYS A 48 -34.32 25.19 0.03
C LYS A 48 -35.75 25.70 0.26
N GLN A 49 -36.76 25.05 -0.32
CA GLN A 49 -38.16 25.40 -0.08
C GLN A 49 -38.57 25.18 1.37
N VAL A 50 -38.18 24.04 1.97
CA VAL A 50 -38.46 23.76 3.39
C VAL A 50 -37.72 24.74 4.30
N HIS A 51 -36.44 25.00 4.04
CA HIS A 51 -35.65 25.98 4.78
C HIS A 51 -36.27 27.39 4.72
N ALA A 52 -36.75 27.83 3.54
CA ALA A 52 -37.46 29.10 3.41
C ALA A 52 -38.75 29.15 4.25
N ARG A 53 -39.45 28.02 4.44
CA ARG A 53 -40.60 27.93 5.36
C ARG A 53 -40.18 28.08 6.83
N PHE A 54 -39.06 27.47 7.24
CA PHE A 54 -38.51 27.67 8.58
C PHE A 54 -38.21 29.15 8.87
N ILE A 55 -37.65 29.87 7.88
CA ILE A 55 -37.38 31.31 7.98
C ILE A 55 -38.70 32.11 8.06
N LYS A 56 -39.64 31.85 7.14
CA LYS A 56 -40.92 32.59 7.06
C LYS A 56 -41.79 32.42 8.32
N LEU A 57 -41.72 31.26 8.96
CA LEU A 57 -42.45 30.97 10.20
C LEU A 57 -41.67 31.38 11.46
N SER A 58 -40.52 32.04 11.30
CA SER A 58 -39.61 32.43 12.38
C SER A 58 -39.12 31.26 13.24
N LEU A 59 -39.28 30.01 12.78
CA LEU A 59 -38.85 28.80 13.47
C LEU A 59 -37.32 28.67 13.50
N PHE A 60 -36.65 29.20 12.48
CA PHE A 60 -35.19 29.19 12.40
C PHE A 60 -34.52 30.02 13.49
N CYS A 61 -35.06 31.20 13.80
CA CYS A 61 -34.49 32.09 14.84
C CYS A 61 -35.07 31.82 16.23
N SER A 62 -36.23 31.18 16.34
CA SER A 62 -36.92 30.97 17.64
C SER A 62 -36.60 29.64 18.31
N SER A 63 -36.09 28.64 17.57
CA SER A 63 -35.79 27.31 18.09
C SER A 63 -34.41 26.87 17.60
N GLN A 64 -33.45 26.84 18.52
CA GLN A 64 -32.10 26.34 18.25
C GLN A 64 -32.12 24.91 17.70
N PHE A 65 -33.01 24.06 18.22
CA PHE A 65 -33.22 22.70 17.72
C PHE A 65 -33.65 22.67 16.25
N SER A 66 -34.55 23.58 15.85
CA SER A 66 -34.98 23.71 14.45
C SER A 66 -33.84 24.16 13.55
N ALA A 67 -33.05 25.17 13.96
CA ALA A 67 -31.87 25.62 13.21
C ALA A 67 -30.82 24.49 13.05
N SER A 68 -30.46 23.83 14.14
CA SER A 68 -29.52 22.69 14.14
C SER A 68 -30.02 21.52 13.29
N SER A 69 -31.33 21.24 13.31
CA SER A 69 -31.94 20.19 12.49
C SER A 69 -31.85 20.50 10.99
N VAL A 70 -32.13 21.75 10.61
CA VAL A 70 -32.01 22.22 9.22
C VAL A 70 -30.56 22.12 8.76
N LEU A 71 -29.62 22.59 9.58
CA LEU A 71 -28.18 22.50 9.31
C LEU A 71 -27.74 21.03 9.11
N ALA A 72 -28.07 20.16 10.07
CA ALA A 72 -27.70 18.75 10.02
C ALA A 72 -28.28 18.03 8.81
N LYS A 73 -29.53 18.32 8.40
CA LYS A 73 -30.11 17.74 7.17
C LYS A 73 -29.34 18.20 5.93
N CYS A 74 -28.96 19.48 5.85
CA CYS A 74 -28.17 20.00 4.73
C CYS A 74 -26.80 19.29 4.64
N THR A 75 -26.07 19.26 5.76
CA THR A 75 -24.72 18.70 5.83
C THR A 75 -24.66 17.20 5.56
N HIS A 76 -25.65 16.43 6.02
CA HIS A 76 -25.65 14.96 5.84
C HIS A 76 -26.32 14.49 4.54
N SER A 77 -26.77 15.42 3.69
CA SER A 77 -27.56 15.08 2.50
C SER A 77 -26.77 14.46 1.35
N GLY A 78 -25.46 14.76 1.26
CA GLY A 78 -24.63 14.35 0.12
C GLY A 78 -25.04 14.99 -1.21
N TRP A 79 -25.87 16.05 -1.20
CA TRP A 79 -26.22 16.78 -2.41
C TRP A 79 -25.05 17.65 -2.88
N GLU A 80 -24.94 17.83 -4.19
CA GLU A 80 -23.93 18.68 -4.80
C GLU A 80 -24.00 20.11 -4.24
N ASN A 81 -22.85 20.68 -3.86
CA ASN A 81 -22.72 22.01 -3.26
C ASN A 81 -23.51 22.22 -1.93
N SER A 82 -24.00 21.14 -1.30
CA SER A 82 -24.75 21.22 -0.04
C SER A 82 -23.94 21.84 1.09
N MET A 83 -22.62 21.60 1.15
CA MET A 83 -21.76 22.17 2.20
C MET A 83 -21.58 23.68 2.08
N ASN A 84 -21.58 24.23 0.86
CA ASN A 84 -21.57 25.69 0.67
C ASN A 84 -22.87 26.31 1.19
N TYR A 85 -24.00 25.65 0.94
CA TYR A 85 -25.29 26.11 1.46
C TYR A 85 -25.38 25.93 2.98
N ALA A 86 -24.90 24.82 3.53
CA ALA A 86 -24.83 24.57 4.97
C ALA A 86 -23.97 25.63 5.69
N ALA A 87 -22.86 26.06 5.10
CA ALA A 87 -22.05 27.15 5.63
C ALA A 87 -22.81 28.48 5.68
N SER A 88 -23.65 28.76 4.69
CA SER A 88 -24.54 29.94 4.71
C SER A 88 -25.62 29.82 5.80
N ILE A 89 -26.20 28.63 6.00
CA ILE A 89 -27.16 28.37 7.08
C ILE A 89 -26.50 28.61 8.44
N PHE A 90 -25.31 28.04 8.64
CA PHE A 90 -24.55 28.16 9.89
C PHE A 90 -24.27 29.63 10.25
N ARG A 91 -23.94 30.48 9.27
CA ARG A 91 -23.73 31.92 9.50
C ARG A 91 -24.98 32.67 9.93
N GLY A 92 -26.16 32.17 9.54
CA GLY A 92 -27.44 32.72 9.96
C GLY A 92 -27.88 32.29 11.37
N ILE A 93 -27.13 31.40 12.03
CA ILE A 93 -27.40 31.01 13.42
C ILE A 93 -26.68 32.03 14.32
N ASP A 94 -27.46 32.75 15.13
CA ASP A 94 -26.93 33.81 16.00
C ASP A 94 -26.03 33.27 17.12
N ASP A 95 -26.43 32.15 17.74
CA ASP A 95 -25.71 31.49 18.83
C ASP A 95 -25.53 29.98 18.54
N PRO A 96 -24.57 29.61 17.66
CA PRO A 96 -24.33 28.21 17.31
C PRO A 96 -23.73 27.46 18.50
N CYS A 97 -24.23 26.25 18.77
CA CYS A 97 -23.73 25.42 19.86
C CYS A 97 -22.69 24.39 19.40
N THR A 98 -22.13 23.64 20.36
CA THR A 98 -21.19 22.53 20.10
C THR A 98 -21.71 21.55 19.05
N PHE A 99 -23.02 21.26 19.02
CA PHE A 99 -23.61 20.38 18.00
C PHE A 99 -23.52 20.97 16.58
N ASP A 100 -23.74 22.28 16.41
CA ASP A 100 -23.69 22.94 15.10
C ASP A 100 -22.26 22.95 14.56
N PHE A 101 -21.27 23.27 15.42
CA PHE A 101 -19.85 23.19 15.08
C PHE A 101 -19.43 21.76 14.74
N ASN A 102 -19.81 20.78 15.56
CA ASN A 102 -19.53 19.36 15.30
C ASN A 102 -20.12 18.89 13.97
N THR A 103 -21.32 19.37 13.62
CA THR A 103 -21.97 19.11 12.34
C THR A 103 -21.14 19.65 11.18
N MET A 104 -20.72 20.92 11.25
CA MET A 104 -19.90 21.54 10.20
C MET A 104 -18.51 20.88 10.06
N ILE A 105 -17.82 20.65 11.18
CA ILE A 105 -16.51 19.98 11.21
C ILE A 105 -16.62 18.59 10.57
N ARG A 106 -17.62 17.80 10.96
CA ARG A 106 -17.84 16.46 10.39
C ARG A 106 -18.17 16.52 8.90
N GLY A 107 -19.01 17.48 8.48
CA GLY A 107 -19.37 17.70 7.08
C GLY A 107 -18.14 17.95 6.20
N TYR A 108 -17.28 18.89 6.61
CA TYR A 108 -16.06 19.20 5.87
C TYR A 108 -15.03 18.06 5.87
N VAL A 109 -14.94 17.29 6.96
CA VAL A 109 -14.11 16.07 6.98
C VAL A 109 -14.61 15.01 5.99
N ASN A 110 -15.93 14.90 5.80
CA ASN A 110 -16.53 13.97 4.85
C ASN A 110 -16.33 14.42 3.38
N GLU A 111 -16.42 15.72 3.10
CA GLU A 111 -16.06 16.35 1.81
C GLU A 111 -14.54 16.48 1.58
N MET A 112 -13.72 15.84 2.42
CA MET A 112 -12.25 15.85 2.32
C MET A 112 -11.61 17.25 2.40
N SER A 113 -12.33 18.24 2.93
CA SER A 113 -11.89 19.63 3.14
C SER A 113 -11.34 19.82 4.56
N PHE A 114 -10.22 19.15 4.84
CA PHE A 114 -9.70 18.99 6.21
C PHE A 114 -9.23 20.30 6.87
N GLU A 115 -8.66 21.22 6.08
CA GLU A 115 -8.20 22.53 6.56
C GLU A 115 -9.38 23.39 7.03
N VAL A 116 -10.51 23.34 6.31
CA VAL A 116 -11.73 24.06 6.66
C VAL A 116 -12.30 23.52 7.97
N ALA A 117 -12.28 22.19 8.16
CA ALA A 117 -12.68 21.58 9.42
C ALA A 117 -11.85 22.08 10.62
N LEU A 118 -10.52 22.23 10.45
CA LEU A 118 -9.65 22.82 11.47
C LEU A 118 -9.93 24.33 11.68
N CYS A 119 -10.38 25.05 10.66
CA CYS A 119 -10.77 26.45 10.79
C CYS A 119 -12.05 26.61 11.64
N PHE A 120 -13.07 25.75 11.42
CA PHE A 120 -14.27 25.75 12.26
C PHE A 120 -13.96 25.43 13.73
N TYR A 121 -12.96 24.58 14.00
CA TYR A 121 -12.48 24.37 15.36
C TYR A 121 -11.83 25.62 15.96
N ASN A 122 -11.00 26.35 15.20
CA ASN A 122 -10.44 27.60 15.69
C ASN A 122 -11.54 28.64 15.98
N GLU A 123 -12.54 28.74 15.11
CA GLU A 123 -13.69 29.63 15.32
C GLU A 123 -14.51 29.24 16.56
N MET A 124 -14.76 27.95 16.76
CA MET A 124 -15.41 27.41 17.96
C MET A 124 -14.67 27.84 19.23
N MET A 125 -13.33 27.74 19.22
CA MET A 125 -12.49 28.17 20.34
C MET A 125 -12.47 29.69 20.54
N GLU A 126 -12.45 30.47 19.45
CA GLU A 126 -12.49 31.94 19.49
C GLU A 126 -13.82 32.46 20.07
N ARG A 127 -14.92 31.76 19.82
CA ARG A 127 -16.24 32.03 20.40
C ARG A 127 -16.41 31.51 21.83
N GLY A 128 -15.40 30.83 22.38
CA GLY A 128 -15.45 30.27 23.74
C GLY A 128 -16.41 29.09 23.89
N ILE A 129 -16.75 28.40 22.81
CA ILE A 129 -17.63 27.22 22.82
C ILE A 129 -16.77 25.99 23.09
N GLU A 130 -17.12 25.22 24.11
CA GLU A 130 -16.32 24.07 24.56
C GLU A 130 -16.47 22.86 23.62
N PRO A 131 -15.35 22.31 23.09
CA PRO A 131 -15.34 21.05 22.35
C PRO A 131 -15.70 19.84 23.21
N ASP A 132 -16.31 18.83 22.62
CA ASP A 132 -16.69 17.59 23.29
C ASP A 132 -15.98 16.35 22.69
N ASN A 133 -16.30 15.18 23.24
CA ASN A 133 -15.77 13.91 22.76
C ASN A 133 -16.20 13.54 21.32
N PHE A 134 -17.18 14.24 20.73
CA PHE A 134 -17.54 14.10 19.32
C PHE A 134 -16.77 15.05 18.39
N THR A 135 -16.24 16.16 18.91
CA THR A 135 -15.40 17.11 18.14
C THR A 135 -14.05 16.48 17.78
N TYR A 136 -13.36 15.94 18.79
CA TYR A 136 -11.96 15.53 18.66
C TYR A 136 -11.69 14.40 17.65
N PRO A 137 -12.51 13.33 17.56
CA PRO A 137 -12.33 12.29 16.55
C PRO A 137 -12.31 12.84 15.12
N CYS A 138 -13.19 13.80 14.79
CA CYS A 138 -13.23 14.43 13.47
C CYS A 138 -11.99 15.26 13.19
N LEU A 139 -11.52 16.03 14.18
CA LEU A 139 -10.31 16.85 14.05
C LEU A 139 -9.04 16.00 13.92
N LEU A 140 -8.91 14.94 14.72
CA LEU A 140 -7.79 14.01 14.64
C LEU A 140 -7.77 13.28 13.29
N LYS A 141 -8.94 12.94 12.74
CA LYS A 141 -9.06 12.42 11.37
C LYS A 141 -8.58 13.45 10.32
N ALA A 142 -8.92 14.73 10.49
CA ALA A 142 -8.40 15.80 9.63
C ALA A 142 -6.86 15.91 9.71
N CYS A 143 -6.29 15.95 10.92
CA CYS A 143 -4.84 15.96 11.12
C CYS A 143 -4.16 14.74 10.50
N THR A 144 -4.77 13.56 10.62
CA THR A 144 -4.28 12.31 10.01
C THR A 144 -4.16 12.41 8.49
N ARG A 145 -5.16 13.03 7.86
CA ARG A 145 -5.22 13.19 6.40
C ARG A 145 -4.24 14.23 5.89
N LEU A 146 -4.06 15.32 6.65
CA LEU A 146 -3.11 16.39 6.35
C LEU A 146 -1.67 16.07 6.75
N LYS A 147 -1.43 14.96 7.47
CA LYS A 147 -0.13 14.64 8.11
C LYS A 147 0.35 15.75 9.06
N SER A 148 -0.60 16.46 9.66
CA SER A 148 -0.37 17.61 10.54
C SER A 148 -0.13 17.17 11.99
N ILE A 149 1.05 16.61 12.25
CA ILE A 149 1.40 16.07 13.58
C ILE A 149 1.42 17.14 14.68
N ARG A 150 1.82 18.37 14.35
CA ARG A 150 1.91 19.48 15.30
C ARG A 150 0.54 19.87 15.82
N GLU A 151 -0.41 20.05 14.90
CA GLU A 151 -1.81 20.34 15.19
C GLU A 151 -2.44 19.18 15.97
N GLY A 152 -2.17 17.93 15.56
CA GLY A 152 -2.61 16.74 16.30
C GLY A 152 -2.13 16.71 17.76
N LYS A 153 -0.86 17.08 18.02
CA LYS A 153 -0.29 17.19 19.38
C LYS A 153 -0.95 18.32 20.18
N GLN A 154 -1.29 19.45 19.55
CA GLN A 154 -2.03 20.54 20.21
C GLN A 154 -3.45 20.12 20.60
N ILE A 155 -4.14 19.44 19.68
CA ILE A 155 -5.48 18.91 19.90
C ILE A 155 -5.49 17.87 21.02
N HIS A 156 -4.51 16.95 21.06
CA HIS A 156 -4.34 16.00 22.17
C HIS A 156 -4.09 16.72 23.51
N GLY A 157 -3.29 17.80 23.52
CA GLY A 157 -3.12 18.63 24.72
C GLY A 157 -4.43 19.26 25.22
N HIS A 158 -5.36 19.57 24.30
CA HIS A 158 -6.69 20.07 24.65
C HIS A 158 -7.61 18.97 25.21
N VAL A 159 -7.60 17.79 24.59
CA VAL A 159 -8.28 16.59 25.11
C VAL A 159 -7.90 16.35 26.58
N PHE A 160 -6.60 16.39 26.89
CA PHE A 160 -6.10 16.20 28.25
C PHE A 160 -6.57 17.31 29.22
N LYS A 161 -6.59 18.57 28.76
CA LYS A 161 -7.04 19.69 29.60
C LYS A 161 -8.53 19.63 29.95
N LEU A 162 -9.36 19.07 29.07
CA LEU A 162 -10.79 18.93 29.27
C LEU A 162 -11.19 17.62 29.97
N GLY A 163 -10.22 16.79 30.39
CA GLY A 163 -10.52 15.53 31.08
C GLY A 163 -11.09 14.44 30.17
N LEU A 164 -10.84 14.53 28.86
CA LEU A 164 -11.36 13.60 27.85
C LEU A 164 -10.36 12.48 27.49
N GLU A 165 -9.25 12.37 28.22
CA GLU A 165 -8.18 11.39 27.95
C GLU A 165 -8.60 9.93 28.17
N ALA A 166 -9.67 9.69 28.94
CA ALA A 166 -10.23 8.36 29.19
C ALA A 166 -11.32 7.95 28.18
N ASP A 167 -11.76 8.87 27.29
CA ASP A 167 -12.77 8.55 26.29
C ASP A 167 -12.19 7.62 25.21
N VAL A 168 -12.77 6.42 25.07
CA VAL A 168 -12.28 5.37 24.18
C VAL A 168 -12.33 5.79 22.71
N PHE A 169 -13.30 6.60 22.28
CA PHE A 169 -13.40 7.06 20.89
C PHE A 169 -12.30 8.08 20.57
N VAL A 170 -12.01 8.96 21.53
CA VAL A 170 -10.89 9.91 21.42
C VAL A 170 -9.56 9.16 21.43
N GLN A 171 -9.35 8.20 22.35
CA GLN A 171 -8.15 7.35 22.40
C GLN A 171 -7.92 6.59 21.09
N ASN A 172 -8.96 5.95 20.53
CA ASN A 172 -8.88 5.25 19.24
C ASN A 172 -8.49 6.21 18.10
N SER A 173 -9.04 7.43 18.11
CA SER A 173 -8.72 8.46 17.12
C SER A 173 -7.29 8.99 17.27
N LEU A 174 -6.77 9.09 18.50
CA LEU A 174 -5.39 9.48 18.80
C LEU A 174 -4.39 8.41 18.33
N ILE A 175 -4.67 7.12 18.58
CA ILE A 175 -3.88 5.98 18.08
C ILE A 175 -3.74 6.09 16.56
N ASN A 176 -4.86 6.19 15.84
CA ASN A 176 -4.84 6.30 14.39
C ASN A 176 -4.11 7.57 13.90
N MET A 177 -4.29 8.71 14.57
CA MET A 177 -3.62 9.96 14.22
C MET A 177 -2.11 9.87 14.38
N TYR A 178 -1.63 9.45 15.55
CA TYR A 178 -0.19 9.31 15.80
C TYR A 178 0.46 8.30 14.87
N GLY A 179 -0.14 7.10 14.75
CA GLY A 179 0.40 6.03 13.93
C GLY A 179 0.51 6.44 12.46
N ARG A 180 -0.54 7.05 11.89
CA ARG A 180 -0.52 7.48 10.48
C ARG A 180 0.29 8.75 10.26
N CYS A 181 0.59 9.53 11.28
CA CYS A 181 1.49 10.69 11.19
C CYS A 181 2.96 10.35 11.44
N GLY A 182 3.32 9.06 11.57
CA GLY A 182 4.71 8.64 11.69
C GLY A 182 5.20 8.42 13.12
N GLU A 183 4.35 8.62 14.13
CA GLU A 183 4.75 8.61 15.55
C GLU A 183 4.20 7.35 16.24
N MET A 184 4.75 6.20 15.83
CA MET A 184 4.25 4.89 16.27
C MET A 184 4.44 4.67 17.77
N GLU A 185 5.47 5.26 18.37
CA GLU A 185 5.74 5.19 19.81
C GLU A 185 4.63 5.90 20.60
N LEU A 186 4.16 7.05 20.12
CA LEU A 186 3.04 7.77 20.75
C LEU A 186 1.72 7.03 20.56
N SER A 187 1.50 6.43 19.39
CA SER A 187 0.36 5.55 19.14
C SER A 187 0.33 4.38 20.13
N SER A 188 1.47 3.71 20.30
CA SER A 188 1.64 2.61 21.25
C SER A 188 1.42 3.06 22.69
N ALA A 189 1.97 4.22 23.07
CA ALA A 189 1.83 4.76 24.42
C ALA A 189 0.37 5.11 24.76
N VAL A 190 -0.43 5.62 23.80
CA VAL A 190 -1.86 5.82 24.01
C VAL A 190 -2.55 4.48 24.18
N PHE A 191 -2.28 3.51 23.31
CA PHE A 191 -2.89 2.18 23.36
C PHE A 191 -2.58 1.44 24.68
N GLU A 192 -1.33 1.43 25.12
CA GLU A 192 -0.89 0.80 26.36
C GLU A 192 -1.60 1.37 27.59
N LYS A 193 -1.76 2.70 27.64
CA LYS A 193 -2.43 3.43 28.74
C LYS A 193 -3.95 3.23 28.79
N MET A 194 -4.58 2.67 27.75
CA MET A 194 -6.01 2.40 27.78
C MET A 194 -6.33 1.34 28.84
N GLU A 195 -7.20 1.69 29.80
CA GLU A 195 -7.71 0.76 30.82
C GLU A 195 -8.51 -0.39 30.19
N PHE A 196 -9.34 -0.06 29.19
CA PHE A 196 -10.19 -1.01 28.48
C PHE A 196 -9.95 -0.91 26.98
N LYS A 197 -9.36 -1.97 26.41
CA LYS A 197 -9.12 -2.09 24.97
C LYS A 197 -10.31 -2.77 24.31
N THR A 198 -10.95 -2.07 23.38
CA THR A 198 -12.07 -2.60 22.58
C THR A 198 -11.58 -3.20 21.27
N ALA A 199 -12.43 -3.94 20.56
CA ALA A 199 -12.11 -4.40 19.20
C ALA A 199 -11.68 -3.23 18.27
N ALA A 200 -12.35 -2.09 18.38
CA ALA A 200 -11.98 -0.87 17.65
C ALA A 200 -10.60 -0.31 18.04
N SER A 201 -10.19 -0.45 19.30
CA SER A 201 -8.86 -0.04 19.79
C SER A 201 -7.76 -0.89 19.17
N TRP A 202 -7.94 -2.21 19.17
CA TRP A 202 -7.03 -3.13 18.49
C TRP A 202 -7.00 -2.91 16.97
N SER A 203 -8.17 -2.77 16.33
CA SER A 203 -8.25 -2.43 14.90
C SER A 203 -7.48 -1.16 14.56
N SER A 204 -7.60 -0.12 15.40
CA SER A 204 -6.88 1.15 15.22
C SER A 204 -5.37 0.97 15.30
N MET A 205 -4.88 0.18 16.27
CA MET A 205 -3.46 -0.10 16.44
C MET A 205 -2.88 -0.97 15.31
N VAL A 206 -3.62 -2.00 14.89
CA VAL A 206 -3.23 -2.88 13.77
C VAL A 206 -3.22 -2.09 12.44
N SER A 207 -4.21 -1.22 12.21
CA SER A 207 -4.23 -0.32 11.05
C SER A 207 -3.09 0.71 11.06
N ALA A 208 -2.71 1.23 12.24
CA ALA A 208 -1.55 2.10 12.40
C ALA A 208 -0.24 1.39 11.98
N CYS A 209 -0.06 0.13 12.40
CA CYS A 209 1.10 -0.69 12.00
C CYS A 209 1.20 -0.82 10.48
N VAL A 210 0.08 -1.11 9.81
CA VAL A 210 0.00 -1.21 8.34
C VAL A 210 0.39 0.13 7.68
N GLY A 211 -0.10 1.26 8.22
CA GLY A 211 0.25 2.59 7.73
C GLY A 211 1.75 2.91 7.78
N MET A 212 2.49 2.28 8.71
CA MET A 212 3.94 2.42 8.88
C MET A 212 4.76 1.31 8.20
N GLY A 213 4.10 0.35 7.54
CA GLY A 213 4.75 -0.82 6.94
C GLY A 213 5.31 -1.82 7.96
N LEU A 214 4.85 -1.77 9.22
CA LEU A 214 5.24 -2.67 10.31
C LEU A 214 4.43 -3.98 10.25
N TRP A 215 4.59 -4.72 9.15
CA TRP A 215 3.74 -5.87 8.84
C TRP A 215 3.82 -7.01 9.86
N SER A 216 5.01 -7.29 10.39
CA SER A 216 5.18 -8.39 11.36
C SER A 216 4.56 -8.05 12.72
N GLU A 217 4.71 -6.80 13.15
CA GLU A 217 4.13 -6.28 14.39
C GLU A 217 2.61 -6.23 14.32
N CYS A 218 2.06 -5.80 13.16
CA CYS A 218 0.64 -5.90 12.85
C CYS A 218 0.08 -7.32 13.08
N LEU A 219 0.75 -8.35 12.56
CA LEU A 219 0.31 -9.74 12.73
C LEU A 219 0.48 -10.24 14.17
N MET A 220 1.50 -9.77 14.90
CA MET A 220 1.66 -10.08 16.31
C MET A 220 0.51 -9.51 17.14
N LEU A 221 0.23 -8.22 17.01
CA LEU A 221 -0.85 -7.53 17.72
C LEU A 221 -2.23 -8.10 17.35
N PHE A 222 -2.44 -8.44 16.08
CA PHE A 222 -3.66 -9.13 15.66
C PHE A 222 -3.79 -10.51 16.33
N GLY A 223 -2.69 -11.26 16.42
CA GLY A 223 -2.64 -12.53 17.13
C GLY A 223 -2.91 -12.39 18.63
N GLU A 224 -2.43 -11.31 19.26
CA GLU A 224 -2.73 -10.99 20.66
C GLU A 224 -4.21 -10.66 20.87
N MET A 225 -4.79 -9.80 20.03
CA MET A 225 -6.23 -9.51 20.03
C MET A 225 -7.05 -10.80 19.94
N CYS A 226 -6.67 -11.75 19.08
CA CYS A 226 -7.39 -13.02 18.93
C CYS A 226 -7.28 -13.97 20.14
N ARG A 227 -6.33 -13.76 21.06
CA ARG A 227 -6.21 -14.54 22.30
C ARG A 227 -7.06 -13.98 23.44
N GLU A 228 -7.48 -12.72 23.35
CA GLU A 228 -8.38 -12.10 24.33
C GLU A 228 -9.77 -12.75 24.26
N THR A 229 -10.23 -13.30 25.38
CA THR A 229 -11.37 -14.25 25.42
C THR A 229 -12.71 -13.68 24.97
N ASN A 230 -12.86 -12.35 24.92
CA ASN A 230 -14.12 -11.67 24.61
C ASN A 230 -14.05 -10.74 23.39
N LEU A 231 -12.94 -10.73 22.65
CA LEU A 231 -12.78 -9.83 21.51
C LEU A 231 -12.80 -10.60 20.20
N LYS A 232 -13.67 -10.15 19.28
CA LYS A 232 -13.65 -10.58 17.88
C LYS A 232 -13.11 -9.43 17.04
N ALA A 233 -12.20 -9.77 16.14
CA ALA A 233 -11.69 -8.81 15.17
C ALA A 233 -12.84 -8.20 14.38
N GLU A 234 -12.85 -6.88 14.25
CA GLU A 234 -13.71 -6.20 13.28
C GLU A 234 -13.17 -6.41 11.86
N GLU A 235 -14.01 -6.19 10.86
CA GLU A 235 -13.60 -6.30 9.45
C GLU A 235 -12.39 -5.41 9.11
N SER A 236 -12.31 -4.20 9.70
CA SER A 236 -11.18 -3.27 9.54
C SER A 236 -9.86 -3.85 10.05
N GLY A 237 -9.88 -4.48 11.23
CA GLY A 237 -8.74 -5.21 11.79
C GLY A 237 -8.35 -6.41 10.93
N MET A 238 -9.33 -7.17 10.42
CA MET A 238 -9.08 -8.30 9.52
C MET A 238 -8.48 -7.87 8.18
N VAL A 239 -8.97 -6.79 7.57
CA VAL A 239 -8.41 -6.20 6.35
C VAL A 239 -6.95 -5.79 6.56
N SER A 240 -6.66 -5.17 7.71
CA SER A 240 -5.29 -4.79 8.07
C SER A 240 -4.38 -6.00 8.23
N ALA A 241 -4.86 -7.07 8.88
CA ALA A 241 -4.15 -8.33 9.02
C ALA A 241 -3.95 -9.06 7.68
N LEU A 242 -4.95 -9.04 6.79
CA LEU A 242 -4.84 -9.60 5.43
C LEU A 242 -3.79 -8.86 4.61
N SER A 243 -3.75 -7.53 4.68
CA SER A 243 -2.73 -6.70 4.04
C SER A 243 -1.33 -7.02 4.58
N ALA A 244 -1.18 -7.18 5.90
CA ALA A 244 0.08 -7.61 6.49
C ALA A 244 0.47 -9.03 6.05
N CYS A 245 -0.47 -9.97 5.95
CA CYS A 245 -0.22 -11.31 5.40
C CYS A 245 0.26 -11.24 3.95
N ALA A 246 -0.32 -10.37 3.12
CA ALA A 246 0.09 -10.17 1.73
C ALA A 246 1.56 -9.72 1.61
N ASN A 247 2.00 -8.85 2.53
CA ASN A 247 3.36 -8.30 2.54
C ASN A 247 4.39 -9.22 3.20
N THR A 248 4.01 -10.02 4.20
CA THR A 248 4.90 -11.01 4.85
C THR A 248 4.88 -12.38 4.18
N GLY A 249 3.92 -12.64 3.29
CA GLY A 249 3.70 -13.95 2.69
C GLY A 249 3.05 -14.98 3.63
N ALA A 250 2.43 -14.54 4.73
CA ALA A 250 1.81 -15.40 5.75
C ALA A 250 0.48 -16.03 5.29
N LEU A 251 0.55 -16.90 4.28
CA LEU A 251 -0.63 -17.49 3.65
C LEU A 251 -1.52 -18.26 4.63
N ASN A 252 -0.94 -19.03 5.55
CA ASN A 252 -1.70 -19.87 6.47
C ASN A 252 -2.59 -19.03 7.40
N LEU A 253 -2.05 -17.91 7.88
CA LEU A 253 -2.82 -16.95 8.67
C LEU A 253 -3.90 -16.28 7.81
N GLY A 254 -3.55 -15.82 6.60
CA GLY A 254 -4.53 -15.26 5.67
C GLY A 254 -5.68 -16.23 5.31
N MET A 255 -5.38 -17.51 5.14
CA MET A 255 -6.38 -18.57 4.96
C MET A 255 -7.25 -18.79 6.19
N SER A 256 -6.66 -18.70 7.38
CA SER A 256 -7.40 -18.81 8.65
C SER A 256 -8.37 -17.65 8.83
N ILE A 257 -7.95 -16.42 8.50
CA ILE A 257 -8.80 -15.23 8.49
C ILE A 257 -9.92 -15.39 7.45
N HIS A 258 -9.60 -15.81 6.22
CA HIS A 258 -10.62 -16.06 5.20
C HIS A 258 -11.65 -17.11 5.63
N GLY A 259 -11.21 -18.23 6.22
CA GLY A 259 -12.12 -19.24 6.76
C GLY A 259 -12.97 -18.73 7.93
N PHE A 260 -12.44 -17.83 8.76
CA PHE A 260 -13.23 -17.15 9.79
C PHE A 260 -14.31 -16.25 9.17
N LEU A 261 -13.94 -15.42 8.19
CA LEU A 261 -14.85 -14.53 7.46
C LEU A 261 -16.03 -15.31 6.86
N LEU A 262 -15.76 -16.40 6.14
CA LEU A 262 -16.79 -17.23 5.50
C LEU A 262 -17.76 -17.91 6.49
N ARG A 263 -17.35 -18.12 7.74
CA ARG A 263 -18.19 -18.76 8.78
C ARG A 263 -19.02 -17.78 9.58
N ASN A 264 -18.63 -16.51 9.63
CA ASN A 264 -19.22 -15.52 10.53
C ASN A 264 -19.90 -14.37 9.80
N ILE A 265 -19.66 -14.19 8.50
CA ILE A 265 -20.20 -13.09 7.71
C ILE A 265 -20.91 -13.66 6.48
N SER A 266 -22.19 -13.32 6.32
CA SER A 266 -23.04 -13.84 5.24
C SER A 266 -22.63 -13.30 3.87
N GLU A 267 -22.27 -12.03 3.79
CA GLU A 267 -21.86 -11.35 2.57
C GLU A 267 -20.65 -10.46 2.84
N LEU A 268 -19.53 -10.75 2.20
CA LEU A 268 -18.30 -9.96 2.35
C LEU A 268 -18.40 -8.71 1.49
N ASN A 269 -18.16 -7.54 2.07
CA ASN A 269 -18.09 -6.31 1.28
C ASN A 269 -16.88 -6.30 0.34
N ILE A 270 -16.91 -5.39 -0.64
CA ILE A 270 -15.88 -5.24 -1.67
C ILE A 270 -14.48 -4.98 -1.10
N ILE A 271 -14.36 -4.33 0.07
CA ILE A 271 -13.07 -4.02 0.70
C ILE A 271 -12.42 -5.30 1.22
N VAL A 272 -13.18 -6.14 1.92
CA VAL A 272 -12.72 -7.44 2.42
C VAL A 272 -12.38 -8.36 1.25
N GLN A 273 -13.25 -8.45 0.25
CA GLN A 273 -13.01 -9.27 -0.95
C GLN A 273 -11.74 -8.83 -1.70
N THR A 274 -11.54 -7.52 -1.89
CA THR A 274 -10.32 -6.96 -2.53
C THR A 274 -9.06 -7.27 -1.71
N SER A 275 -9.15 -7.19 -0.38
CA SER A 275 -8.03 -7.51 0.51
C SER A 275 -7.67 -9.00 0.49
N LEU A 276 -8.67 -9.88 0.38
CA LEU A 276 -8.45 -11.32 0.20
C LEU A 276 -7.78 -11.61 -1.15
N VAL A 277 -8.22 -10.95 -2.22
CA VAL A 277 -7.59 -11.04 -3.55
C VAL A 277 -6.11 -10.65 -3.47
N ASP A 278 -5.79 -9.45 -2.94
CA ASP A 278 -4.40 -8.98 -2.79
C ASP A 278 -3.56 -9.94 -1.95
N MET A 279 -4.11 -10.43 -0.83
CA MET A 279 -3.44 -11.39 0.04
C MET A 279 -3.11 -12.69 -0.69
N TYR A 280 -4.06 -13.31 -1.39
CA TYR A 280 -3.82 -14.56 -2.09
C TYR A 280 -2.83 -14.43 -3.24
N VAL A 281 -2.95 -13.35 -4.02
CA VAL A 281 -2.01 -13.00 -5.09
C VAL A 281 -0.58 -12.91 -4.56
N LYS A 282 -0.35 -12.07 -3.54
CA LYS A 282 0.98 -11.79 -2.99
C LYS A 282 1.53 -12.90 -2.08
N CYS A 283 0.68 -13.85 -1.69
CA CYS A 283 1.09 -15.09 -1.03
C CYS A 283 1.31 -16.26 -2.01
N GLY A 284 1.27 -16.00 -3.32
CA GLY A 284 1.59 -17.00 -4.34
C GLY A 284 0.48 -18.02 -4.60
N CYS A 285 -0.79 -17.72 -4.29
CA CYS A 285 -1.93 -18.60 -4.48
C CYS A 285 -2.93 -17.98 -5.46
N LEU A 286 -2.50 -17.85 -6.72
CA LEU A 286 -3.24 -17.15 -7.78
C LEU A 286 -4.62 -17.76 -8.05
N ASP A 287 -4.76 -19.09 -8.00
CA ASP A 287 -6.04 -19.77 -8.26
C ASP A 287 -7.16 -19.33 -7.31
N LYS A 288 -6.85 -19.18 -6.01
CA LYS A 288 -7.81 -18.71 -5.02
C LYS A 288 -8.17 -17.24 -5.22
N ALA A 289 -7.20 -16.41 -5.60
CA ALA A 289 -7.45 -15.02 -5.92
C ALA A 289 -8.39 -14.89 -7.14
N LEU A 290 -8.12 -15.63 -8.22
CA LEU A 290 -8.97 -15.67 -9.41
C LEU A 290 -10.39 -16.14 -9.09
N HIS A 291 -10.53 -17.18 -8.27
CA HIS A 291 -11.84 -17.69 -7.85
C HIS A 291 -12.66 -16.66 -7.07
N ILE A 292 -12.02 -15.94 -6.13
CA ILE A 292 -12.70 -14.87 -5.37
C ILE A 292 -13.10 -13.76 -6.34
N PHE A 293 -12.17 -13.29 -7.19
CA PHE A 293 -12.41 -12.22 -8.15
C PHE A 293 -13.57 -12.52 -9.10
N GLN A 294 -13.66 -13.75 -9.61
CA GLN A 294 -14.74 -14.18 -10.49
C GLN A 294 -16.11 -14.19 -9.79
N LYS A 295 -16.13 -14.48 -8.48
CA LYS A 295 -17.36 -14.49 -7.67
C LYS A 295 -17.81 -13.11 -7.17
N MET A 296 -17.00 -12.07 -7.31
CA MET A 296 -17.39 -10.72 -6.91
C MET A 296 -18.47 -10.18 -7.84
N GLU A 297 -19.61 -9.74 -7.28
CA GLU A 297 -20.71 -9.13 -8.03
C GLU A 297 -20.35 -7.73 -8.54
N LYS A 298 -19.62 -6.97 -7.72
CA LYS A 298 -19.12 -5.63 -8.05
C LYS A 298 -17.62 -5.58 -7.86
N ARG A 299 -16.95 -4.94 -8.82
CA ARG A 299 -15.50 -4.72 -8.82
C ARG A 299 -15.24 -3.23 -8.96
N ASN A 300 -14.16 -2.76 -8.34
CA ASN A 300 -13.72 -1.37 -8.46
C ASN A 300 -12.27 -1.32 -8.98
N ASN A 301 -11.74 -0.12 -9.16
CA ASN A 301 -10.37 0.08 -9.63
C ASN A 301 -9.33 -0.65 -8.76
N LEU A 302 -9.54 -0.67 -7.43
CA LEU A 302 -8.62 -1.36 -6.51
C LEU A 302 -8.62 -2.88 -6.73
N THR A 303 -9.79 -3.50 -6.97
CA THR A 303 -9.89 -4.93 -7.24
C THR A 303 -9.18 -5.32 -8.53
N TYR A 304 -9.37 -4.55 -9.61
CA TYR A 304 -8.68 -4.78 -10.89
C TYR A 304 -7.18 -4.54 -10.78
N SER A 305 -6.78 -3.45 -10.13
CA SER A 305 -5.37 -3.12 -9.88
C SER A 305 -4.66 -4.27 -9.15
N ALA A 306 -5.23 -4.76 -8.04
CA ALA A 306 -4.67 -5.89 -7.29
C ALA A 306 -4.51 -7.17 -8.15
N MET A 307 -5.50 -7.48 -9.00
CA MET A 307 -5.41 -8.63 -9.90
C MET A 307 -4.41 -8.46 -11.03
N ILE A 308 -4.38 -7.31 -11.71
CA ILE A 308 -3.48 -7.03 -12.84
C ILE A 308 -2.03 -7.02 -12.34
N SER A 309 -1.74 -6.30 -11.24
CA SER A 309 -0.42 -6.34 -10.59
C SER A 309 -0.04 -7.75 -10.19
N GLY A 310 -1.00 -8.51 -9.66
CA GLY A 310 -0.81 -9.90 -9.29
C GLY A 310 -0.42 -10.79 -10.44
N LEU A 311 -1.18 -10.76 -11.52
CA LEU A 311 -0.92 -11.52 -12.73
C LEU A 311 0.45 -11.15 -13.33
N ALA A 312 0.82 -9.87 -13.31
CA ALA A 312 2.15 -9.41 -13.71
C ALA A 312 3.27 -10.02 -12.84
N LEU A 313 3.08 -10.08 -11.52
CA LEU A 313 4.02 -10.73 -10.60
C LEU A 313 4.14 -12.25 -10.83
N HIS A 314 3.08 -12.90 -11.31
CA HIS A 314 3.08 -14.32 -11.64
C HIS A 314 3.56 -14.62 -13.06
N GLY A 315 3.77 -13.59 -13.90
CA GLY A 315 4.17 -13.72 -15.29
C GLY A 315 3.03 -14.10 -16.24
N GLU A 316 1.78 -13.94 -15.81
CA GLU A 316 0.57 -14.23 -16.56
C GLU A 316 0.12 -13.02 -17.39
N GLY A 317 1.01 -12.50 -18.24
CA GLY A 317 0.82 -11.22 -18.93
C GLY A 317 -0.40 -11.16 -19.84
N GLU A 318 -0.71 -12.24 -20.57
CA GLU A 318 -1.91 -12.30 -21.41
C GLU A 318 -3.21 -12.22 -20.58
N LEU A 319 -3.25 -12.90 -19.43
CA LEU A 319 -4.39 -12.83 -18.52
C LEU A 319 -4.48 -11.45 -17.86
N ALA A 320 -3.35 -10.82 -17.53
CA ALA A 320 -3.31 -9.45 -17.02
C ALA A 320 -3.90 -8.45 -18.02
N LEU A 321 -3.53 -8.56 -19.31
CA LEU A 321 -4.08 -7.70 -20.37
C LEU A 321 -5.58 -7.97 -20.62
N ARG A 322 -6.03 -9.22 -20.50
CA ARG A 322 -7.47 -9.52 -20.54
C ARG A 322 -8.23 -8.85 -19.40
N MET A 323 -7.67 -8.84 -18.19
CA MET A 323 -8.26 -8.14 -17.04
C MET A 323 -8.26 -6.62 -17.23
N PHE A 324 -7.17 -6.06 -17.77
CA PHE A 324 -7.07 -4.65 -18.13
C PHE A 324 -8.15 -4.25 -19.15
N SER A 325 -8.31 -5.00 -20.24
CA SER A 325 -9.39 -4.75 -21.21
C SER A 325 -10.79 -4.96 -20.59
N GLY A 326 -10.94 -5.89 -19.64
CA GLY A 326 -12.19 -6.09 -18.90
C GLY A 326 -12.58 -4.88 -18.05
N MET A 327 -11.61 -4.30 -17.33
CA MET A 327 -11.79 -3.07 -16.55
C MET A 327 -12.33 -1.92 -17.40
N ILE A 328 -11.71 -1.67 -18.56
CA ILE A 328 -12.13 -0.61 -19.49
C ILE A 328 -13.55 -0.87 -20.02
N LYS A 329 -13.89 -2.13 -20.35
CA LYS A 329 -15.23 -2.51 -20.82
C LYS A 329 -16.32 -2.32 -19.75
N GLU A 330 -15.97 -2.44 -18.48
CA GLU A 330 -16.87 -2.16 -17.35
C GLU A 330 -16.99 -0.64 -17.05
N GLY A 331 -16.36 0.22 -17.85
CA GLY A 331 -16.41 1.68 -17.71
C GLY A 331 -15.52 2.22 -16.60
N LEU A 332 -14.58 1.41 -16.09
CA LEU A 332 -13.61 1.82 -15.09
C LEU A 332 -12.37 2.41 -15.76
N GLU A 333 -11.90 3.55 -15.26
CA GLU A 333 -10.74 4.25 -15.80
C GLU A 333 -9.44 3.73 -15.19
N PRO A 334 -8.46 3.28 -16.00
CA PRO A 334 -7.15 2.89 -15.51
C PRO A 334 -6.40 4.08 -14.89
N ASP A 335 -5.79 3.86 -13.72
CA ASP A 335 -4.90 4.83 -13.08
C ASP A 335 -3.41 4.49 -13.34
N HIS A 336 -2.50 5.30 -12.80
CA HIS A 336 -1.05 5.06 -12.90
C HIS A 336 -0.65 3.63 -12.49
N VAL A 337 -1.26 3.07 -11.43
CA VAL A 337 -0.90 1.75 -10.90
C VAL A 337 -1.32 0.66 -11.88
N VAL A 338 -2.50 0.79 -12.49
CA VAL A 338 -3.01 -0.16 -13.47
C VAL A 338 -2.14 -0.17 -14.73
N TYR A 339 -1.75 0.99 -15.27
CA TYR A 339 -0.88 1.07 -16.44
C TYR A 339 0.52 0.48 -16.16
N VAL A 340 1.15 0.85 -15.05
CA VAL A 340 2.44 0.26 -14.62
C VAL A 340 2.33 -1.26 -14.50
N SER A 341 1.22 -1.77 -13.95
CA SER A 341 1.00 -3.20 -13.79
C SER A 341 0.82 -3.93 -15.12
N ALA A 342 0.06 -3.34 -16.06
CA ALA A 342 -0.13 -3.89 -17.40
C ALA A 342 1.20 -3.91 -18.18
N LEU A 343 2.01 -2.85 -18.12
CA LEU A 343 3.32 -2.78 -18.76
C LEU A 343 4.30 -3.78 -18.15
N ASN A 344 4.33 -3.94 -16.83
CA ASN A 344 5.12 -4.97 -16.16
C ASN A 344 4.69 -6.38 -16.56
N ALA A 345 3.39 -6.63 -16.72
CA ALA A 345 2.87 -7.89 -17.25
C ALA A 345 3.42 -8.15 -18.66
N CYS A 346 3.40 -7.13 -19.54
CA CYS A 346 4.01 -7.25 -20.85
C CYS A 346 5.51 -7.54 -20.76
N SER A 347 6.25 -6.82 -19.90
CA SER A 347 7.69 -7.01 -19.70
C SER A 347 8.04 -8.43 -19.26
N HIS A 348 7.32 -8.97 -18.26
CA HIS A 348 7.58 -10.30 -17.73
C HIS A 348 7.14 -11.45 -18.65
N SER A 349 6.32 -11.17 -19.66
CA SER A 349 5.82 -12.14 -20.64
C SER A 349 6.36 -11.90 -22.06
N GLY A 350 7.21 -10.89 -22.28
CA GLY A 350 7.80 -10.58 -23.58
C GLY A 350 6.80 -10.05 -24.62
N LEU A 351 5.68 -9.46 -24.18
CA LEU A 351 4.61 -8.99 -25.06
C LEU A 351 4.90 -7.58 -25.58
N VAL A 352 5.98 -7.43 -26.36
CA VAL A 352 6.50 -6.13 -26.84
C VAL A 352 5.42 -5.31 -27.56
N LYS A 353 4.70 -5.92 -28.51
CA LYS A 353 3.66 -5.23 -29.29
C LYS A 353 2.51 -4.72 -28.41
N GLU A 354 2.06 -5.54 -27.48
CA GLU A 354 0.97 -5.18 -26.58
C GLU A 354 1.39 -4.11 -25.57
N GLY A 355 2.61 -4.20 -25.05
CA GLY A 355 3.15 -3.18 -24.13
C GLY A 355 3.26 -1.80 -24.77
N ARG A 356 3.68 -1.72 -26.05
CA ARG A 356 3.66 -0.47 -26.82
C ARG A 356 2.24 0.06 -26.97
N ARG A 357 1.30 -0.79 -27.39
CA ARG A 357 -0.09 -0.38 -27.55
C ARG A 357 -0.66 0.20 -26.27
N VAL A 358 -0.41 -0.45 -25.13
CA VAL A 358 -0.87 0.04 -23.80
C VAL A 358 -0.26 1.41 -23.48
N PHE A 359 1.03 1.60 -23.76
CA PHE A 359 1.70 2.88 -23.50
C PHE A 359 1.21 4.00 -24.43
N GLU A 360 1.03 3.70 -25.73
CA GLU A 360 0.48 4.64 -26.71
C GLU A 360 -0.97 5.03 -26.40
N GLU A 361 -1.78 4.08 -25.95
CA GLU A 361 -3.17 4.31 -25.55
C GLU A 361 -3.24 5.22 -24.32
N MET A 362 -2.37 5.00 -23.33
CA MET A 362 -2.21 5.90 -22.17
C MET A 362 -1.90 7.34 -22.60
N LEU A 363 -0.93 7.51 -23.50
CA LEU A 363 -0.56 8.83 -24.05
C LEU A 363 -1.72 9.49 -24.81
N LYS A 364 -2.47 8.70 -25.60
CA LYS A 364 -3.57 9.19 -26.42
C LYS A 364 -4.78 9.63 -25.60
N GLU A 365 -5.11 8.91 -24.53
CA GLU A 365 -6.21 9.27 -23.64
C GLU A 365 -5.90 10.55 -22.84
N GLY A 366 -4.64 10.76 -22.49
CA GLY A 366 -4.17 11.99 -21.83
C GLY A 366 -4.71 12.20 -20.41
N LYS A 367 -5.39 11.21 -19.82
CA LYS A 367 -5.91 11.27 -18.44
C LYS A 367 -4.83 10.98 -17.39
N VAL A 368 -3.79 10.25 -17.77
CA VAL A 368 -2.69 9.82 -16.91
C VAL A 368 -1.39 10.29 -17.55
N GLU A 369 -0.69 11.20 -16.88
CA GLU A 369 0.63 11.62 -17.34
C GLU A 369 1.66 10.48 -17.15
N PRO A 370 2.50 10.21 -18.15
CA PRO A 370 3.59 9.24 -17.99
C PRO A 370 4.46 9.61 -16.79
N THR A 371 4.90 8.61 -16.04
CA THR A 371 5.88 8.77 -14.96
C THR A 371 7.12 7.94 -15.25
N ALA A 372 8.20 8.17 -14.51
CA ALA A 372 9.42 7.35 -14.61
C ALA A 372 9.16 5.84 -14.45
N GLU A 373 8.13 5.45 -13.70
CA GLU A 373 7.76 4.03 -13.55
C GLU A 373 7.19 3.45 -14.86
N HIS A 374 6.36 4.21 -15.58
CA HIS A 374 5.80 3.78 -16.87
C HIS A 374 6.92 3.58 -17.91
N TYR A 375 7.82 4.57 -18.03
CA TYR A 375 8.98 4.47 -18.90
C TYR A 375 9.92 3.35 -18.46
N GLY A 376 10.15 3.19 -17.15
CA GLY A 376 10.94 2.09 -16.60
C GLY A 376 10.40 0.72 -17.00
N CYS A 377 9.08 0.52 -17.00
CA CYS A 377 8.46 -0.72 -17.45
C CYS A 377 8.64 -0.94 -18.97
N LEU A 378 8.50 0.12 -19.78
CA LEU A 378 8.68 0.04 -21.22
C LEU A 378 10.14 -0.25 -21.59
N VAL A 379 11.10 0.43 -20.94
CA VAL A 379 12.54 0.18 -21.08
C VAL A 379 12.91 -1.24 -20.63
N ASP A 380 12.31 -1.74 -19.54
CA ASP A 380 12.51 -3.12 -19.11
C ASP A 380 12.02 -4.11 -20.19
N LEU A 381 10.83 -3.87 -20.75
CA LEU A 381 10.24 -4.70 -21.81
C LEU A 381 11.10 -4.71 -23.08
N LEU A 382 11.51 -3.55 -23.57
CA LEU A 382 12.36 -3.42 -24.76
C LEU A 382 13.74 -4.03 -24.52
N GLY A 383 14.33 -3.74 -23.37
CA GLY A 383 15.64 -4.25 -23.01
C GLY A 383 15.66 -5.77 -22.89
N ARG A 384 14.65 -6.41 -22.27
CA ARG A 384 14.52 -7.88 -22.24
C ARG A 384 14.32 -8.50 -23.62
N ALA A 385 13.75 -7.75 -24.56
CA ALA A 385 13.60 -8.17 -25.95
C ALA A 385 14.88 -7.95 -26.78
N GLY A 386 15.95 -7.40 -26.19
CA GLY A 386 17.20 -7.07 -26.88
C GLY A 386 17.15 -5.80 -27.73
N LEU A 387 16.09 -5.00 -27.63
CA LEU A 387 15.90 -3.75 -28.38
C LEU A 387 16.54 -2.57 -27.61
N LEU A 388 17.86 -2.62 -27.40
CA LEU A 388 18.55 -1.68 -26.52
C LEU A 388 18.63 -0.26 -27.08
N GLU A 389 18.84 -0.11 -28.38
CA GLU A 389 18.91 1.20 -29.04
C GLU A 389 17.58 1.93 -28.90
N GLU A 390 16.48 1.23 -29.13
CA GLU A 390 15.14 1.78 -29.00
C GLU A 390 14.75 2.04 -27.53
N ALA A 391 15.23 1.22 -26.61
CA ALA A 391 15.11 1.50 -25.18
C ALA A 391 15.84 2.80 -24.82
N LEU A 392 17.02 3.08 -25.40
CA LEU A 392 17.72 4.35 -25.21
C LEU A 392 16.96 5.52 -25.82
N GLU A 393 16.42 5.38 -27.04
CA GLU A 393 15.57 6.40 -27.68
C GLU A 393 14.33 6.72 -26.83
N THR A 394 13.74 5.69 -26.20
CA THR A 394 12.61 5.85 -25.27
C THR A 394 13.00 6.69 -24.06
N ILE A 395 14.22 6.51 -23.53
CA ILE A 395 14.73 7.32 -22.40
C ILE A 395 14.98 8.76 -22.83
N GLN A 396 15.58 8.95 -24.01
CA GLN A 396 15.92 10.27 -24.53
C GLN A 396 14.69 11.10 -24.92
N SER A 397 13.59 10.45 -25.27
CA SER A 397 12.30 11.09 -25.60
C SER A 397 11.43 11.40 -24.38
N MET A 398 11.86 11.03 -23.16
CA MET A 398 11.12 11.35 -21.94
C MET A 398 11.02 12.86 -21.75
N SER A 399 9.79 13.36 -21.54
CA SER A 399 9.51 14.75 -21.18
C SER A 399 9.70 15.05 -19.68
N ILE A 400 10.16 14.06 -18.91
CA ILE A 400 10.31 14.11 -17.46
C ILE A 400 11.81 14.25 -17.13
N GLU A 401 12.12 14.90 -16.01
CA GLU A 401 13.49 14.95 -15.49
C GLU A 401 14.13 13.55 -15.42
N GLN A 402 15.42 13.49 -15.75
CA GLN A 402 16.20 12.26 -15.76
C GLN A 402 16.06 11.52 -14.44
N ASN A 403 15.65 10.24 -14.50
CA ASN A 403 15.30 9.45 -13.33
C ASN A 403 16.24 8.24 -13.16
N ASP A 404 16.69 8.00 -11.92
CA ASP A 404 17.63 6.94 -11.57
C ASP A 404 17.06 5.53 -11.81
N VAL A 405 15.75 5.34 -11.63
CA VAL A 405 15.07 4.05 -11.84
C VAL A 405 15.18 3.61 -13.30
N VAL A 406 14.93 4.51 -14.26
CA VAL A 406 14.94 4.18 -15.68
C VAL A 406 16.34 3.84 -16.16
N TRP A 407 17.34 4.64 -15.81
CA TRP A 407 18.75 4.36 -16.13
C TRP A 407 19.27 3.09 -15.46
N ARG A 408 18.86 2.81 -14.21
CA ARG A 408 19.17 1.56 -13.52
C ARG A 408 18.59 0.34 -14.25
N THR A 409 17.34 0.44 -14.69
CA THR A 409 16.70 -0.62 -15.49
C THR A 409 17.46 -0.83 -16.79
N PHE A 410 17.75 0.25 -17.54
CA PHE A 410 18.49 0.17 -18.80
C PHE A 410 19.89 -0.43 -18.63
N LEU A 411 20.66 0.02 -17.63
CA LEU A 411 21.97 -0.54 -17.29
C LEU A 411 21.88 -2.05 -16.97
N SER A 412 20.82 -2.47 -16.27
CA SER A 412 20.60 -3.89 -16.00
C SER A 412 20.39 -4.69 -17.28
N GLN A 413 19.68 -4.14 -18.27
CA GLN A 413 19.44 -4.81 -19.55
C GLN A 413 20.69 -4.81 -20.44
N CYS A 414 21.44 -3.71 -20.50
CA CYS A 414 22.76 -3.66 -21.16
C CYS A 414 23.70 -4.73 -20.61
N ARG A 415 23.72 -4.91 -19.28
CA ARG A 415 24.51 -5.96 -18.61
C ARG A 415 24.05 -7.37 -19.04
N VAL A 416 22.74 -7.63 -19.06
CA VAL A 416 22.21 -8.95 -19.48
C VAL A 416 22.61 -9.28 -20.93
N HIS A 417 22.57 -8.29 -21.82
CA HIS A 417 22.96 -8.42 -23.22
C HIS A 417 24.45 -8.20 -23.49
N GLN A 418 25.26 -7.99 -22.44
CA GLN A 418 26.70 -7.72 -22.52
C GLN A 418 27.08 -6.53 -23.44
N ASN A 419 26.19 -5.56 -23.60
CA ASN A 419 26.44 -4.36 -24.39
C ASN A 419 27.11 -3.28 -23.51
N ILE A 420 28.44 -3.25 -23.54
CA ILE A 420 29.25 -2.34 -22.71
C ILE A 420 29.18 -0.89 -23.16
N GLU A 421 29.03 -0.64 -24.47
CA GLU A 421 28.98 0.72 -25.01
C GLU A 421 27.75 1.48 -24.47
N LEU A 422 26.55 0.90 -24.61
CA LEU A 422 25.33 1.49 -24.07
C LEU A 422 25.30 1.45 -22.53
N GLY A 423 25.89 0.41 -21.94
CA GLY A 423 26.02 0.29 -20.49
C GLY A 423 26.88 1.39 -19.87
N GLN A 424 27.93 1.84 -20.55
CA GLN A 424 28.76 2.97 -20.09
C GLN A 424 27.99 4.29 -20.11
N ILE A 425 27.16 4.54 -21.13
CA ILE A 425 26.27 5.71 -21.19
C ILE A 425 25.32 5.69 -19.98
N ALA A 426 24.66 4.55 -19.74
CA ALA A 426 23.74 4.40 -18.62
C ALA A 426 24.42 4.59 -17.25
N ALA A 427 25.64 4.05 -17.09
CA ALA A 427 26.43 4.22 -15.87
C ALA A 427 26.82 5.69 -15.63
N GLN A 428 27.23 6.42 -16.67
CA GLN A 428 27.59 7.83 -16.58
C GLN A 428 26.39 8.69 -16.17
N GLU A 429 25.22 8.50 -16.79
CA GLU A 429 24.01 9.23 -16.43
C GLU A 429 23.56 8.91 -15.00
N LEU A 430 23.61 7.64 -14.60
CA LEU A 430 23.25 7.23 -13.22
C LEU A 430 24.20 7.84 -12.17
N LEU A 431 25.49 8.00 -12.49
CA LEU A 431 26.47 8.66 -11.62
C LEU A 431 26.23 10.17 -11.51
N LYS A 432 25.82 10.85 -12.61
CA LYS A 432 25.46 12.27 -12.60
C LYS A 432 24.25 12.55 -11.69
N LEU A 433 23.29 11.63 -11.64
CA LEU A 433 22.11 11.73 -10.78
C LEU A 433 22.42 11.58 -9.28
N SER A 434 23.68 11.29 -8.89
CA SER A 434 24.15 11.25 -7.50
C SER A 434 23.32 10.33 -6.58
N SER A 435 23.05 9.11 -7.05
CA SER A 435 22.31 8.11 -6.29
C SER A 435 22.99 7.76 -4.95
N HIS A 436 22.18 7.70 -3.89
CA HIS A 436 22.58 7.21 -2.56
C HIS A 436 22.33 5.69 -2.42
N ASN A 437 21.96 5.02 -3.51
CA ASN A 437 21.67 3.60 -3.51
C ASN A 437 22.94 2.78 -3.79
N PRO A 438 23.45 1.98 -2.84
CA PRO A 438 24.62 1.12 -3.08
C PRO A 438 24.39 0.11 -4.20
N GLY A 439 23.14 -0.25 -4.49
CA GLY A 439 22.78 -1.16 -5.58
C GLY A 439 23.22 -0.66 -6.97
N ASP A 440 23.32 0.65 -7.16
CA ASP A 440 23.66 1.25 -8.45
C ASP A 440 25.13 1.06 -8.77
N TYR A 441 25.99 1.41 -7.81
CA TYR A 441 27.42 1.16 -7.87
C TYR A 441 27.75 -0.32 -8.00
N LEU A 442 26.98 -1.19 -7.33
CA LEU A 442 27.13 -2.64 -7.49
C LEU A 442 26.73 -3.09 -8.89
N LEU A 443 25.65 -2.56 -9.47
CA LEU A 443 25.24 -2.90 -10.84
C LEU A 443 26.29 -2.44 -11.86
N ILE A 444 26.83 -1.22 -11.70
CA ILE A 444 27.94 -0.68 -12.50
C ILE A 444 29.19 -1.57 -12.35
N SER A 445 29.60 -1.87 -11.11
CA SER A 445 30.73 -2.75 -10.82
C SER A 445 30.53 -4.15 -11.42
N ASN A 446 29.32 -4.67 -11.39
CA ASN A 446 28.99 -5.99 -11.93
C ASN A 446 29.08 -6.02 -13.46
N MET A 447 28.61 -4.97 -14.14
CA MET A 447 28.75 -4.81 -15.59
C MET A 447 30.23 -4.76 -16.00
N TYR A 448 31.04 -3.91 -15.34
CA TYR A 448 32.47 -3.83 -15.65
C TYR A 448 33.24 -5.12 -15.32
N SER A 449 32.82 -5.84 -14.27
CA SER A 449 33.40 -7.15 -13.95
C SER A 449 33.14 -8.18 -15.05
N GLN A 450 31.96 -8.17 -15.70
CA GLN A 450 31.67 -9.06 -16.83
C GLN A 450 32.51 -8.72 -18.06
N ALA A 451 32.84 -7.44 -18.25
CA ALA A 451 33.75 -6.96 -19.28
C ALA A 451 35.25 -7.07 -18.92
N GLN A 452 35.58 -7.63 -17.75
CA GLN A 452 36.95 -7.74 -17.24
C GLN A 452 37.68 -6.39 -17.07
N MET A 453 36.94 -5.29 -16.90
CA MET A 453 37.46 -3.94 -16.70
C MET A 453 37.71 -3.67 -15.20
N TRP A 454 38.76 -4.26 -14.64
CA TRP A 454 38.99 -4.27 -13.18
C TRP A 454 39.29 -2.88 -12.57
N ASP A 455 39.86 -1.96 -13.34
CA ASP A 455 40.10 -0.59 -12.86
C ASP A 455 38.77 0.16 -12.63
N ASP A 456 37.80 -0.01 -13.53
CA ASP A 456 36.44 0.53 -13.37
C ASP A 456 35.68 -0.11 -12.21
N VAL A 457 35.86 -1.42 -12.00
CA VAL A 457 35.33 -2.14 -10.83
C VAL A 457 35.86 -1.52 -9.54
N ALA A 458 37.18 -1.28 -9.48
CA ALA A 458 37.81 -0.67 -8.32
C ALA A 458 37.29 0.75 -8.07
N ARG A 459 37.12 1.57 -9.12
CA ARG A 459 36.53 2.92 -9.03
C ARG A 459 35.12 2.88 -8.45
N ALA A 460 34.23 2.05 -9.01
CA ALA A 460 32.84 1.95 -8.55
C ALA A 460 32.73 1.50 -7.08
N ARG A 461 33.59 0.58 -6.63
CA ARG A 461 33.63 0.13 -5.22
C ARG A 461 34.24 1.16 -4.29
N THR A 462 35.21 1.93 -4.76
CA THR A 462 35.81 3.04 -3.99
C THR A 462 34.76 4.11 -3.71
N GLU A 463 33.90 4.44 -4.67
CA GLU A 463 32.77 5.37 -4.46
C GLU A 463 31.81 4.91 -3.36
N ILE A 464 31.47 3.61 -3.30
CA ILE A 464 30.64 3.05 -2.21
C ILE A 464 31.28 3.32 -0.85
N ALA A 465 32.60 3.10 -0.75
CA ALA A 465 33.35 3.28 0.49
C ALA A 465 33.47 4.77 0.89
N ILE A 466 33.79 5.65 -0.07
CA ILE A 466 33.87 7.11 0.15
C ILE A 466 32.54 7.66 0.65
N LYS A 467 31.42 7.21 0.06
CA LYS A 467 30.07 7.65 0.43
C LYS A 467 29.52 6.94 1.68
N GLY A 468 30.24 5.98 2.25
CA GLY A 468 29.81 5.23 3.43
C GLY A 468 28.52 4.41 3.22
N LEU A 469 28.23 4.00 1.98
CA LEU A 469 26.98 3.31 1.66
C LEU A 469 27.02 1.87 2.17
N LYS A 470 26.06 1.49 3.02
CA LYS A 470 25.94 0.13 3.56
C LYS A 470 24.98 -0.71 2.74
N GLN A 471 25.43 -1.87 2.27
CA GLN A 471 24.60 -2.83 1.55
C GLN A 471 23.78 -3.69 2.52
N THR A 472 22.48 -3.83 2.25
CA THR A 472 21.65 -4.82 2.93
C THR A 472 21.99 -6.24 2.45
N PRO A 473 22.31 -7.19 3.35
CA PRO A 473 22.59 -8.56 2.96
C PRO A 473 21.40 -9.24 2.27
N GLY A 474 21.71 -10.09 1.29
CA GLY A 474 20.72 -10.96 0.67
C GLY A 474 20.25 -12.05 1.63
N PHE A 475 18.94 -12.21 1.78
CA PHE A 475 18.34 -13.21 2.64
C PHE A 475 17.17 -13.93 1.95
N SER A 476 16.88 -15.12 2.45
CA SER A 476 15.72 -15.91 2.07
C SER A 476 14.95 -16.30 3.32
N THR A 477 13.63 -16.36 3.22
CA THR A 477 12.73 -16.75 4.30
C THR A 477 11.87 -17.93 3.87
N VAL A 478 11.55 -18.82 4.79
CA VAL A 478 10.66 -19.96 4.57
C VAL A 478 9.83 -20.22 5.83
N GLU A 479 8.54 -20.50 5.64
CA GLU A 479 7.64 -20.87 6.73
C GLU A 479 7.63 -22.39 6.89
N VAL A 480 7.93 -22.87 8.10
CA VAL A 480 7.90 -24.28 8.46
C VAL A 480 7.21 -24.42 9.82
N LYS A 481 6.20 -25.30 9.90
CA LYS A 481 5.42 -25.54 11.13
C LYS A 481 4.87 -24.24 11.77
N GLY A 482 4.41 -23.30 10.93
CA GLY A 482 3.84 -22.02 11.38
C GLY A 482 4.86 -20.99 11.88
N LYS A 483 6.16 -21.25 11.73
CA LYS A 483 7.23 -20.30 12.08
C LYS A 483 8.01 -19.89 10.83
N THR A 484 8.26 -18.59 10.70
CA THR A 484 9.12 -18.05 9.64
C THR A 484 10.58 -18.15 10.05
N HIS A 485 11.40 -18.78 9.21
CA HIS A 485 12.84 -18.91 9.38
C HIS A 485 13.55 -18.06 8.33
N ARG A 486 14.52 -17.24 8.76
CA ARG A 486 15.33 -16.36 7.90
C ARG A 486 16.74 -16.91 7.78
N PHE A 487 17.28 -16.93 6.57
CA PHE A 487 18.62 -17.38 6.25
C PHE A 487 19.37 -16.28 5.50
N VAL A 488 20.59 -15.98 5.93
CA VAL A 488 21.54 -15.10 5.23
C VAL A 488 22.69 -15.98 4.73
N SER A 489 23.25 -15.64 3.57
CA SER A 489 24.35 -16.43 3.02
C SER A 489 25.53 -16.49 4.01
N GLN A 490 26.11 -17.68 4.19
CA GLN A 490 27.21 -17.97 5.13
C GLN A 490 26.89 -17.80 6.63
N ASP A 491 25.66 -17.42 7.00
CA ASP A 491 25.24 -17.35 8.40
C ASP A 491 25.00 -18.76 8.97
N ARG A 492 25.73 -19.10 10.03
CA ARG A 492 25.66 -20.39 10.74
C ARG A 492 25.02 -20.30 12.12
N SER A 493 24.37 -19.17 12.44
CA SER A 493 23.73 -18.93 13.75
C SER A 493 22.48 -19.78 13.99
N HIS A 494 21.88 -20.36 12.94
CA HIS A 494 20.66 -21.15 13.07
C HIS A 494 20.88 -22.40 13.95
N PRO A 495 19.99 -22.71 14.93
CA PRO A 495 20.23 -23.82 15.87
C PRO A 495 20.42 -25.18 15.19
N GLN A 496 19.74 -25.41 14.07
CA GLN A 496 19.83 -26.63 13.26
C GLN A 496 20.87 -26.55 12.12
N CYS A 497 21.83 -25.62 12.17
CA CYS A 497 22.82 -25.40 11.09
C CYS A 497 23.53 -26.69 10.65
N LYS A 498 23.94 -27.56 11.58
CA LYS A 498 24.67 -28.80 11.24
C LYS A 498 23.86 -29.71 10.31
N GLU A 499 22.57 -29.90 10.60
CA GLU A 499 21.69 -30.76 9.79
C GLU A 499 21.37 -30.11 8.45
N ILE A 500 21.18 -28.79 8.41
CA ILE A 500 20.94 -28.05 7.15
C ILE A 500 22.13 -28.21 6.21
N TYR A 501 23.37 -28.10 6.70
CA TYR A 501 24.56 -28.25 5.86
C TYR A 501 24.81 -29.70 5.42
N LYS A 502 24.45 -30.70 6.23
CA LYS A 502 24.43 -32.11 5.78
C LYS A 502 23.44 -32.29 4.63
N MET A 503 22.26 -31.69 4.73
CA MET A 503 21.25 -31.74 3.67
C MET A 503 21.73 -31.03 2.40
N LEU A 504 22.37 -29.87 2.51
CA LEU A 504 22.98 -29.20 1.36
C LEU A 504 24.00 -30.11 0.64
N HIS A 505 24.85 -30.81 1.40
CA HIS A 505 25.80 -31.75 0.82
C HIS A 505 25.10 -32.92 0.11
N GLN A 506 24.02 -33.47 0.68
CA GLN A 506 23.21 -34.51 0.04
C GLN A 506 22.56 -34.00 -1.27
N MET A 507 21.99 -32.79 -1.25
CA MET A 507 21.40 -32.15 -2.42
C MET A 507 22.44 -31.95 -3.52
N GLU A 508 23.63 -31.44 -3.18
CA GLU A 508 24.74 -31.27 -4.11
C GLU A 508 25.18 -32.60 -4.74
N TRP A 509 25.26 -33.67 -3.95
CA TRP A 509 25.65 -34.97 -4.45
C TRP A 509 24.65 -35.50 -5.48
N GLN A 510 23.35 -35.42 -5.21
CA GLN A 510 22.31 -35.82 -6.17
C GLN A 510 22.29 -34.95 -7.42
N LEU A 511 22.47 -33.63 -7.26
CA LEU A 511 22.53 -32.70 -8.39
C LEU A 511 23.66 -33.03 -9.37
N LYS A 512 24.80 -33.53 -8.89
CA LYS A 512 25.91 -33.95 -9.76
C LYS A 512 25.51 -35.12 -10.68
N PHE A 513 24.71 -36.07 -10.20
CA PHE A 513 24.20 -37.16 -11.05
C PHE A 513 23.24 -36.66 -12.13
N GLU A 514 22.48 -35.61 -11.84
CA GLU A 514 21.55 -34.97 -12.77
C GLU A 514 22.20 -33.95 -13.72
N GLY A 515 23.55 -33.93 -13.77
CA GLY A 515 24.34 -33.09 -14.66
C GLY A 515 24.33 -31.59 -14.31
N TYR A 516 23.97 -31.22 -13.07
CA TYR A 516 24.07 -29.83 -12.64
C TYR A 516 25.53 -29.41 -12.46
N SER A 517 25.91 -28.34 -13.14
CA SER A 517 27.17 -27.61 -12.92
C SER A 517 26.85 -26.21 -12.36
N PRO A 518 27.56 -25.78 -11.29
CA PRO A 518 27.41 -24.41 -10.79
C PRO A 518 27.80 -23.38 -11.86
N ASP A 519 26.96 -22.35 -12.04
CA ASP A 519 27.28 -21.24 -12.95
C ASP A 519 28.18 -20.22 -12.25
N LEU A 520 29.49 -20.37 -12.45
CA LEU A 520 30.53 -19.56 -11.80
C LEU A 520 30.56 -18.11 -12.32
N THR A 521 29.92 -17.83 -13.46
CA THR A 521 29.79 -16.46 -14.00
C THR A 521 28.91 -15.56 -13.12
N GLN A 522 28.09 -16.16 -12.25
CA GLN A 522 27.25 -15.42 -11.29
C GLN A 522 28.06 -14.77 -10.16
N ILE A 523 29.31 -15.20 -9.93
CA ILE A 523 30.20 -14.60 -8.93
C ILE A 523 31.13 -13.61 -9.61
N LEU A 524 30.77 -12.33 -9.54
CA LEU A 524 31.48 -11.21 -10.16
C LEU A 524 32.61 -10.65 -9.25
N LEU A 525 33.22 -11.54 -8.47
CA LEU A 525 34.41 -11.25 -7.68
C LEU A 525 35.62 -11.85 -8.37
N ASN A 526 36.73 -11.12 -8.38
CA ASN A 526 38.02 -11.62 -8.85
C ASN A 526 38.64 -12.53 -7.79
N VAL A 527 38.11 -13.74 -7.68
CA VAL A 527 38.56 -14.81 -6.78
C VAL A 527 38.70 -16.10 -7.58
N ASP A 528 39.41 -17.08 -7.03
CA ASP A 528 39.59 -18.37 -7.69
C ASP A 528 38.25 -19.14 -7.83
N GLU A 529 38.24 -20.10 -8.75
CA GLU A 529 37.04 -20.88 -9.08
C GLU A 529 36.51 -21.72 -7.89
N GLU A 530 37.37 -22.14 -6.96
CA GLU A 530 36.93 -22.87 -5.76
C GLU A 530 36.23 -21.95 -4.77
N GLU A 531 36.73 -20.73 -4.56
CA GLU A 531 36.03 -19.73 -3.76
C GLU A 531 34.68 -19.34 -4.37
N LYS A 532 34.60 -19.19 -5.71
CA LYS A 532 33.31 -18.94 -6.40
C LYS A 532 32.30 -20.06 -6.14
N LYS A 533 32.72 -21.32 -6.26
CA LYS A 533 31.87 -22.49 -5.95
C LYS A 533 31.35 -22.42 -4.52
N GLU A 534 32.23 -22.18 -3.55
CA GLU A 534 31.85 -22.18 -2.14
C GLU A 534 30.85 -21.05 -1.80
N ARG A 535 31.01 -19.87 -2.42
CA ARG A 535 30.04 -18.77 -2.29
C ARG A 535 28.66 -19.14 -2.87
N LEU A 536 28.61 -19.78 -4.04
CA LEU A 536 27.35 -20.22 -4.66
C LEU A 536 26.62 -21.28 -3.85
N LYS A 537 27.34 -22.19 -3.19
CA LYS A 537 26.73 -23.19 -2.30
C LYS A 537 26.02 -22.52 -1.12
N GLY A 538 26.66 -21.48 -0.57
CA GLY A 538 26.16 -20.73 0.58
C GLY A 538 25.01 -19.78 0.30
N HIS A 539 24.46 -19.73 -0.92
CA HIS A 539 23.32 -18.86 -1.24
C HIS A 539 22.12 -19.15 -0.33
N SER A 540 21.60 -18.11 0.32
CA SER A 540 20.49 -18.22 1.29
C SER A 540 19.26 -18.99 0.79
N GLN A 541 18.96 -18.96 -0.52
CA GLN A 541 17.87 -19.74 -1.10
C GLN A 541 18.10 -21.24 -0.99
N LYS A 542 19.32 -21.71 -1.29
CA LYS A 542 19.67 -23.14 -1.21
C LYS A 542 19.56 -23.62 0.24
N VAL A 543 20.05 -22.80 1.18
CA VAL A 543 19.94 -23.05 2.63
C VAL A 543 18.48 -23.16 3.07
N ALA A 544 17.62 -22.24 2.60
CA ALA A 544 16.19 -22.25 2.91
C ALA A 544 15.48 -23.49 2.32
N ILE A 545 15.82 -23.90 1.09
CA ILE A 545 15.29 -25.14 0.48
C ILE A 545 15.72 -26.36 1.30
N ALA A 546 17.00 -26.46 1.66
CA ALA A 546 17.52 -27.57 2.47
C ALA A 546 16.80 -27.68 3.82
N PHE A 547 16.61 -26.56 4.52
CA PHE A 547 15.82 -26.51 5.74
C PHE A 547 14.37 -26.95 5.50
N ALA A 548 13.71 -26.45 4.45
CA ALA A 548 12.33 -26.82 4.15
C ALA A 548 12.19 -28.33 3.86
N LEU A 549 13.08 -28.91 3.06
CA LEU A 549 13.07 -30.34 2.75
C LEU A 549 13.23 -31.22 4.00
N LEU A 550 14.04 -30.80 4.96
CA LEU A 550 14.23 -31.54 6.23
C LEU A 550 12.99 -31.55 7.12
N TYR A 551 12.26 -30.44 7.16
CA TYR A 551 11.26 -30.19 8.20
C TYR A 551 9.82 -30.10 7.70
N THR A 552 9.59 -30.41 6.41
CA THR A 552 8.25 -30.48 5.82
C THR A 552 7.99 -31.87 5.20
N PRO A 553 6.76 -32.39 5.27
CA PRO A 553 6.43 -33.70 4.71
C PRO A 553 6.71 -33.79 3.19
N PRO A 554 7.05 -34.97 2.67
CA PRO A 554 7.09 -35.23 1.23
C PRO A 554 5.80 -34.79 0.53
N GLY A 555 5.91 -34.29 -0.70
CA GLY A 555 4.78 -33.78 -1.50
C GLY A 555 4.21 -32.42 -1.07
N SER A 556 4.60 -31.85 0.08
CA SER A 556 4.13 -30.51 0.47
C SER A 556 4.79 -29.40 -0.36
N ILE A 557 4.10 -28.27 -0.56
CA ILE A 557 4.64 -27.13 -1.32
C ILE A 557 5.66 -26.37 -0.46
N ILE A 558 6.85 -26.10 -0.98
CA ILE A 558 7.86 -25.25 -0.33
C ILE A 558 7.67 -23.81 -0.81
N LYS A 559 7.59 -22.85 0.10
CA LYS A 559 7.40 -21.43 -0.22
C LYS A 559 8.55 -20.61 0.33
N ILE A 560 9.26 -19.94 -0.56
CA ILE A 560 10.44 -19.14 -0.22
C ILE A 560 10.21 -17.70 -0.67
N ALA A 561 10.48 -16.73 0.20
CA ALA A 561 10.51 -15.32 -0.14
C ALA A 561 11.93 -14.76 0.02
N ARG A 562 12.37 -13.94 -0.94
CA ARG A 562 13.72 -13.35 -0.99
C ARG A 562 13.65 -11.84 -1.17
N ASN A 563 14.64 -11.13 -0.64
CA ASN A 563 14.75 -9.67 -0.82
C ASN A 563 15.53 -9.26 -2.08
N LEU A 564 16.19 -10.20 -2.75
CA LEU A 564 16.96 -9.97 -3.97
C LEU A 564 16.35 -10.74 -5.15
N ARG A 565 16.60 -10.27 -6.38
CA ARG A 565 16.32 -11.02 -7.61
C ARG A 565 17.09 -12.34 -7.57
N MET A 566 16.48 -13.40 -8.07
CA MET A 566 17.16 -14.69 -8.18
C MET A 566 18.34 -14.60 -9.15
N CYS A 567 19.38 -15.42 -8.98
CA CYS A 567 20.45 -15.56 -9.96
C CYS A 567 20.24 -16.81 -10.83
N SER A 568 20.85 -16.87 -12.00
CA SER A 568 20.67 -17.98 -12.95
C SER A 568 21.04 -19.34 -12.33
N ASP A 569 22.12 -19.39 -11.55
CA ASP A 569 22.52 -20.59 -10.82
C ASP A 569 21.42 -21.08 -9.86
N CYS A 570 20.86 -20.19 -9.03
CA CYS A 570 19.78 -20.55 -8.10
C CYS A 570 18.51 -20.98 -8.82
N HIS A 571 18.20 -20.39 -9.97
CA HIS A 571 17.06 -20.78 -10.80
C HIS A 571 17.23 -22.21 -11.32
N THR A 572 18.36 -22.51 -11.97
CA THR A 572 18.67 -23.86 -12.49
C THR A 572 18.77 -24.89 -11.36
N TYR A 573 19.40 -24.53 -10.23
CA TYR A 573 19.48 -25.36 -9.04
C TYR A 573 18.08 -25.75 -8.55
N THR A 574 17.18 -24.78 -8.39
CA THR A 574 15.83 -25.01 -7.85
C THR A 574 14.97 -25.81 -8.81
N LYS A 575 15.12 -25.57 -10.12
CA LYS A 575 14.51 -26.38 -11.18
C LYS A 575 14.87 -27.86 -10.99
N LYS A 576 16.16 -28.18 -10.88
CA LYS A 576 16.64 -29.56 -10.68
C LYS A 576 16.21 -30.15 -9.34
N ILE A 577 16.25 -29.38 -8.25
CA ILE A 577 15.75 -29.85 -6.94
C ILE A 577 14.26 -30.18 -6.96
N SER A 578 13.43 -29.38 -7.65
CA SER A 578 11.99 -29.67 -7.76
C SER A 578 11.71 -31.01 -8.44
N MET A 579 12.58 -31.42 -9.37
CA MET A 579 12.54 -32.72 -10.04
C MET A 579 13.05 -33.84 -9.12
N ILE A 580 14.26 -33.70 -8.55
CA ILE A 580 14.93 -34.74 -7.76
C ILE A 580 14.13 -35.13 -6.51
N TYR A 581 13.55 -34.14 -5.82
CA TYR A 581 12.83 -34.35 -4.58
C TYR A 581 11.31 -34.42 -4.77
N GLU A 582 10.83 -34.32 -6.02
CA GLU A 582 9.40 -34.32 -6.35
C GLU A 582 8.60 -33.29 -5.53
N ARG A 583 9.13 -32.06 -5.44
CA ARG A 583 8.53 -30.96 -4.69
C ARG A 583 8.13 -29.83 -5.60
N GLU A 584 6.93 -29.30 -5.39
CA GLU A 584 6.59 -27.97 -5.88
C GLU A 584 7.26 -26.92 -5.00
N ILE A 585 8.03 -26.02 -5.62
CA ILE A 585 8.75 -24.95 -4.93
C ILE A 585 8.31 -23.62 -5.52
N VAL A 586 7.67 -22.78 -4.71
CA VAL A 586 7.30 -21.41 -5.06
C VAL A 586 8.34 -20.47 -4.48
N VAL A 587 9.03 -19.73 -5.33
CA VAL A 587 9.99 -18.70 -4.93
C VAL A 587 9.44 -17.33 -5.34
N ARG A 588 9.16 -16.48 -4.36
CA ARG A 588 8.94 -15.04 -4.56
C ARG A 588 10.29 -14.35 -4.47
N ASP A 589 10.80 -13.86 -5.58
CA ASP A 589 11.95 -12.94 -5.57
C ASP A 589 11.48 -11.49 -5.49
N ARG A 590 12.40 -10.53 -5.65
CA ARG A 590 12.08 -9.10 -5.59
C ARG A 590 11.07 -8.66 -6.66
N ASN A 591 11.04 -9.33 -7.81
CA ASN A 591 10.34 -8.86 -9.01
C ASN A 591 9.14 -9.75 -9.38
N ARG A 592 9.18 -11.05 -9.09
CA ARG A 592 8.15 -12.00 -9.52
C ARG A 592 8.11 -13.30 -8.70
N PHE A 593 7.09 -14.09 -8.97
CA PHE A 593 6.99 -15.48 -8.56
C PHE A 593 7.59 -16.42 -9.61
N HIS A 594 8.20 -17.47 -9.10
CA HIS A 594 8.70 -18.62 -9.84
C HIS A 594 8.08 -19.88 -9.23
N LEU A 595 7.28 -20.61 -9.99
CA LEU A 595 6.77 -21.92 -9.60
C LEU A 595 7.63 -22.98 -10.28
N PHE A 596 8.44 -23.67 -9.48
CA PHE A 596 9.25 -24.80 -9.92
C PHE A 596 8.52 -26.11 -9.68
N LYS A 597 8.34 -26.88 -10.76
CA LYS A 597 7.67 -28.18 -10.72
C LYS A 597 8.26 -29.11 -11.76
N GLY A 598 8.69 -30.30 -11.34
CA GLY A 598 9.15 -31.36 -12.24
C GLY A 598 10.26 -30.93 -13.21
N GLY A 599 11.21 -30.11 -12.75
CA GLY A 599 12.31 -29.69 -13.62
C GLY A 599 11.96 -28.53 -14.55
N THR A 600 10.83 -27.84 -14.35
CA THR A 600 10.45 -26.65 -15.12
C THR A 600 10.15 -25.47 -14.19
N CYS A 601 10.08 -24.26 -14.74
CA CYS A 601 9.68 -23.05 -14.02
C CYS A 601 8.57 -22.33 -14.78
N SER A 602 7.61 -21.74 -14.07
CA SER A 602 6.51 -20.95 -14.67
C SER A 602 6.99 -19.78 -15.53
N CYS A 603 8.20 -19.26 -15.31
CA CYS A 603 8.75 -18.18 -16.12
C CYS A 603 9.24 -18.61 -17.51
N LYS A 604 9.29 -19.92 -17.82
CA LYS A 604 9.80 -20.46 -19.09
C LYS A 604 11.22 -19.97 -19.44
N ASP A 605 12.05 -19.76 -18.41
CA ASP A 605 13.41 -19.20 -18.52
C ASP A 605 13.49 -17.77 -19.08
N TYR A 606 12.35 -17.06 -19.14
CA TYR A 606 12.25 -15.65 -19.50
C TYR A 606 11.94 -14.81 -18.25
N TRP A 607 12.96 -14.25 -17.58
CA TRP A 607 12.78 -13.56 -16.29
C TRP A 607 13.84 -12.56 -15.90
#